data_AF-A0A2T4DS62-F1
#
_entry.id   AF-A0A2T4DS62-F1
#
_cell.length_a   1.000
_cell.length_b   1.000
_cell.length_c   1.000
_cell.angle_alpha   90.00
_cell.angle_beta   90.00
_cell.angle_gamma   90.00
#
_symmetry.space_group_name_H-M   'P 1'
#
loop_
_entity.id
_entity.type
_entity.pdbx_description
1 polymer ?
#
loop_
_entity_poly.entity_id
_entity_poly.type
_entity_poly.pdbx_seq_one_letter_code
_entity_poly.pdbx_strand_id
1 'polypeptide(L)'
;MLAGIIIVSYIMYSISEDVMGKKHSENVYLTSIFVIAGILRYLQIILVENKGWSPTRILYKDAFIIVTIALWVCSFLFIIYF
;
A
#
# COMPACT_ATOMS: atom_id res chain seq x y z
N MET A 1 -10.91 11.59 -4.07
CA MET A 1 -11.34 11.59 -2.65
C MET A 1 -11.09 10.24 -1.96
N LEU A 2 -11.58 9.10 -2.47
CA LEU A 2 -11.43 7.79 -1.81
C LEU A 2 -9.98 7.34 -1.54
N ALA A 3 -9.05 7.59 -2.47
CA ALA A 3 -7.65 7.23 -2.31
C ALA A 3 -6.99 7.87 -1.07
N GLY A 4 -7.32 9.14 -0.77
CA GLY A 4 -6.80 9.83 0.41
C GLY A 4 -7.32 9.23 1.72
N ILE A 5 -8.61 8.85 1.75
CA ILE A 5 -9.21 8.18 2.91
C ILE A 5 -8.53 6.84 3.17
N ILE A 6 -8.29 6.04 2.11
CA ILE A 6 -7.61 4.75 2.23
C ILE A 6 -6.20 4.92 2.82
N ILE A 7 -5.43 5.91 2.33
CA ILE A 7 -4.08 6.18 2.83
C ILE A 7 -4.12 6.59 4.30
N VAL A 8 -4.99 7.54 4.66
CA VAL A 8 -5.11 8.04 6.04
C VAL A 8 -5.56 6.93 6.98
N SER A 9 -6.58 6.15 6.61
CA SER A 9 -7.04 5.01 7.40
C SER A 9 -5.96 3.94 7.59
N TYR A 10 -5.16 3.65 6.57
CA TYR A 10 -4.05 2.70 6.68
C TYR A 10 -2.93 3.23 7.59
N ILE A 11 -2.57 4.50 7.46
CA ILE A 11 -1.58 5.13 8.35
C ILE A 11 -2.09 5.10 9.79
N MET A 12 -3.34 5.49 10.04
CA MET A 12 -3.97 5.43 11.36
C MET A 12 -3.97 4.02 11.96
N TYR A 13 -4.20 2.99 11.13
CA TYR A 13 -4.06 1.60 11.55
C TYR A 13 -2.62 1.25 11.93
N SER A 14 -1.64 1.68 11.12
CA SER A 14 -0.21 1.38 11.35
C SER A 14 0.37 2.03 12.61
N ILE A 15 -0.19 3.17 13.04
CA ILE A 15 0.23 3.90 14.25
C ILE A 15 -0.66 3.61 15.47
N SER A 16 -1.66 2.74 15.33
CA SER A 16 -2.57 2.42 16.43
C SER A 16 -1.82 1.65 17.53
N GLU A 17 -2.08 2.03 18.79
CA GLU A 17 -1.43 1.43 19.96
C GLU A 17 -1.67 -0.09 20.09
N ASP A 18 -2.75 -0.62 19.51
CA ASP A 18 -3.01 -2.06 19.44
C ASP A 18 -1.98 -2.83 18.58
N VAL A 19 -1.40 -2.15 17.58
CA VAL A 19 -0.37 -2.68 16.68
C VAL A 19 1.03 -2.41 17.25
N MET A 20 1.25 -1.22 17.83
CA MET A 20 2.52 -0.85 18.48
C MET A 20 2.76 -1.57 19.82
N GLY A 21 1.70 -1.90 20.57
CA GLY A 21 1.78 -2.48 21.90
C GLY A 21 2.07 -3.99 21.93
N LYS A 22 1.96 -4.69 20.79
CA LYS A 22 2.06 -6.17 20.74
C LYS A 22 3.42 -6.74 20.37
N LYS A 23 4.42 -5.93 20.02
CA LYS A 23 5.86 -6.26 19.87
C LYS A 23 6.54 -5.00 19.33
N HIS A 24 7.87 -4.91 19.44
CA HIS A 24 8.74 -3.85 18.88
C HIS A 24 8.51 -3.57 17.37
N SER A 25 7.35 -3.03 17.02
CA SER A 25 6.87 -2.84 15.66
C SER A 25 6.73 -1.35 15.39
N GLU A 26 7.69 -0.55 15.88
CA GLU A 26 7.80 0.87 15.54
C GLU A 26 7.97 1.07 14.03
N ASN A 27 8.28 0.03 13.26
CA ASN A 27 8.58 0.12 11.83
C ASN A 27 7.39 -0.22 10.90
N VAL A 28 6.19 -0.55 11.41
CA VAL A 28 5.03 -0.89 10.55
C VAL A 28 4.65 0.27 9.62
N TYR A 29 4.87 1.52 10.05
CA TYR A 29 4.63 2.70 9.21
C TYR A 29 5.50 2.72 7.95
N LEU A 30 6.66 2.04 7.93
CA LEU A 30 7.50 1.94 6.74
C LEU A 30 6.78 1.19 5.61
N THR A 31 5.85 0.27 5.93
CA THR A 31 5.05 -0.42 4.91
C THR A 31 4.10 0.52 4.17
N SER A 32 3.73 1.65 4.79
CA SER A 32 2.83 2.66 4.21
C SER A 32 3.41 3.28 2.94
N ILE A 33 4.74 3.33 2.79
CA ILE A 33 5.36 3.89 1.58
C ILE A 33 5.00 3.06 0.34
N PHE A 34 4.91 1.74 0.47
CA PHE A 34 4.50 0.85 -0.62
C PHE A 34 3.02 1.04 -0.97
N VAL A 35 2.16 1.20 0.03
CA VAL A 35 0.73 1.45 -0.17
C VAL A 35 0.52 2.77 -0.91
N ILE A 36 1.22 3.83 -0.49
CA ILE A 36 1.18 5.14 -1.15
C ILE A 36 1.70 5.03 -2.60
N ALA A 37 2.83 4.36 -2.81
CA ALA A 37 3.41 4.16 -4.15
C ALA A 37 2.45 3.40 -5.08
N GLY A 38 1.79 2.35 -4.60
CA GLY A 38 0.81 1.58 -5.37
C GLY A 38 -0.40 2.41 -5.77
N ILE A 39 -0.92 3.23 -4.84
CA ILE A 39 -2.05 4.14 -5.11
C ILE A 39 -1.65 5.24 -6.10
N LEU A 40 -0.46 5.83 -5.94
CA LEU A 40 0.06 6.84 -6.87
C LEU A 40 0.24 6.28 -8.28
N ARG A 41 0.79 5.07 -8.41
CA ARG A 41 0.92 4.40 -9.72
C ARG A 41 -0.44 4.14 -10.34
N TYR A 42 -1.40 3.64 -9.57
CA TYR A 42 -2.77 3.43 -10.04
C TYR A 42 -3.39 4.74 -10.54
N LEU A 43 -3.27 5.83 -9.79
CA LEU A 43 -3.75 7.16 -10.21
C LEU A 43 -3.04 7.67 -11.47
N GLN A 44 -1.73 7.46 -11.59
CA GLN A 44 -0.97 7.84 -12.78
C GLN A 44 -1.51 7.15 -14.06
N ILE A 45 -1.82 5.86 -13.98
CA ILE A 45 -2.34 5.10 -15.13
C ILE A 45 -3.71 5.63 -15.59
N ILE A 46 -4.56 6.02 -14.64
CA ILE A 46 -5.93 6.44 -14.96
C ILE A 46 -5.96 7.91 -15.40
N LEU A 47 -5.21 8.78 -14.72
CA LEU A 47 -5.23 10.23 -14.95
C LEU A 47 -4.30 10.66 -16.09
N VAL A 48 -3.12 10.06 -16.21
CA VAL A 48 -2.11 10.45 -17.20
C VAL A 48 -2.20 9.59 -18.45
N GLU A 49 -2.22 8.26 -18.29
CA GLU A 49 -2.28 7.37 -19.45
C GLU A 49 -3.69 7.29 -20.06
N ASN A 50 -4.71 7.85 -19.39
CA ASN A 50 -6.13 7.84 -19.79
C ASN A 50 -6.64 6.44 -20.16
N LYS A 51 -5.99 5.42 -19.60
CA LYS A 51 -6.27 4.01 -19.82
C LYS A 51 -7.36 3.61 -18.85
N GLY A 52 -8.59 3.99 -19.16
CA GLY A 52 -9.81 3.63 -18.42
C GLY A 52 -10.21 2.16 -18.55
N TRP A 53 -9.25 1.23 -18.60
CA TRP A 53 -9.54 -0.19 -18.52
C TRP A 53 -10.08 -0.54 -17.13
N SER A 54 -10.78 -1.68 -17.02
CA SER A 54 -11.35 -2.09 -15.74
C SER A 54 -10.28 -2.07 -14.63
N PRO A 55 -10.57 -1.52 -13.44
CA PRO A 55 -9.63 -1.41 -12.33
C PRO A 55 -8.91 -2.71 -12.01
N THR A 56 -9.65 -3.81 -12.10
CA THR A 56 -9.18 -5.18 -11.93
C THR A 56 -8.12 -5.57 -12.95
N ARG A 57 -8.25 -5.17 -14.21
CA ARG A 57 -7.30 -5.52 -15.26
C ARG A 57 -6.00 -4.72 -15.13
N ILE A 58 -6.05 -3.48 -14.66
CA ILE A 58 -4.86 -2.67 -14.37
C ILE A 58 -4.02 -3.34 -13.27
N LEU A 59 -4.69 -3.81 -12.22
CA LEU A 59 -4.06 -4.46 -11.06
C LEU A 59 -3.27 -5.72 -11.41
N TYR A 60 -3.74 -6.50 -12.40
CA TYR A 60 -3.08 -7.74 -12.84
C TYR A 60 -2.10 -7.55 -14.01
N LYS A 61 -2.12 -6.40 -14.69
CA LYS A 61 -1.34 -6.21 -15.93
C LYS A 61 -0.14 -5.27 -15.73
N ASP A 62 -0.19 -4.41 -14.71
CA ASP A 62 0.91 -3.50 -14.40
C ASP A 62 1.91 -4.17 -13.43
N ALA A 63 3.10 -4.48 -13.95
CA ALA A 63 4.15 -5.13 -13.17
C ALA A 63 4.62 -4.31 -11.97
N PHE A 64 4.53 -2.98 -12.02
CA PHE A 64 4.93 -2.11 -10.91
C PHE A 64 3.96 -2.27 -9.73
N ILE A 65 2.65 -2.32 -9.99
CA ILE A 65 1.65 -2.58 -8.94
C ILE A 65 1.88 -3.96 -8.30
N ILE A 66 2.11 -5.00 -9.11
CA ILE A 66 2.35 -6.37 -8.61
C ILE A 66 3.60 -6.43 -7.74
N VAL A 67 4.72 -5.85 -8.20
CA VAL A 67 5.96 -5.78 -7.45
C VAL A 67 5.77 -5.01 -6.14
N THR A 68 5.06 -3.88 -6.18
CA THR A 68 4.77 -3.06 -5.00
C THR A 68 3.96 -3.84 -3.95
N ILE A 69 2.95 -4.61 -4.38
CA ILE A 69 2.17 -5.48 -3.50
C ILE A 69 3.06 -6.59 -2.92
N ALA A 70 3.91 -7.21 -3.72
CA ALA A 70 4.81 -8.26 -3.25
C ALA A 70 5.81 -7.74 -2.20
N LEU A 71 6.43 -6.58 -2.45
CA LEU A 71 7.31 -5.91 -1.48
C LEU A 71 6.56 -5.54 -0.20
N TRP A 72 5.33 -5.05 -0.32
CA TRP A 72 4.49 -4.74 0.84
C TRP A 72 4.22 -5.99 1.70
N VAL A 73 3.81 -7.11 1.09
CA VAL A 73 3.59 -8.38 1.81
C VAL A 73 4.90 -8.87 2.46
N CYS A 74 6.02 -8.82 1.75
CA CYS A 74 7.32 -9.22 2.29
C CYS A 74 7.72 -8.36 3.50
N SER A 75 7.58 -7.03 3.41
CA SER A 75 7.88 -6.13 4.53
C SER A 75 6.95 -6.38 5.72
N PHE A 76 5.66 -6.63 5.46
CA PHE A 76 4.69 -6.91 6.52
C PHE A 76 5.00 -8.24 7.25
N LEU A 77 5.35 -9.29 6.49
CA LEU A 77 5.79 -10.57 7.06
C LEU A 77 7.09 -10.43 7.84
N PHE A 78 8.05 -9.66 7.32
CA PHE A 78 9.33 -9.42 8.01
C PHE A 78 9.11 -8.73 9.36
N ILE A 79 8.27 -7.69 9.41
CA ILE A 79 7.99 -6.89 10.62
C ILE A 79 7.18 -7.67 11.68
N ILE A 80 6.38 -8.66 11.27
CA ILE A 80 5.60 -9.50 12.21
C ILE A 80 6.45 -10.63 12.81
N TYR A 81 7.29 -11.26 11.98
CA TYR A 81 8.06 -12.44 12.38
C TYR A 81 9.42 -12.10 12.99
N PHE A 82 9.99 -10.94 12.65
CA PHE A 82 11.29 -10.47 13.12
C PHE A 82 11.13 -9.17 13.92
#